data_AF-A0A925JJC0-F1
#
_entry.id   AF-A0A925JJC0-F1
#
_cell.length_a   1.000
_cell.length_b   1.000
_cell.length_c   1.000
_cell.angle_alpha   90.00
_cell.angle_beta   90.00
_cell.angle_gamma   90.00
#
_symmetry.space_group_name_H-M   'P 1'
#
loop_
_entity.id
_entity.type
_entity.pdbx_description
1 polymer ?
#
loop_
_entity_poly.entity_id
_entity_poly.type
_entity_poly.pdbx_seq_one_letter_code
_entity_poly.pdbx_strand_id
1 'polypeptide(L)' 'GIVRWVCVNDLSVGRNVKEVLRVLDGLQTDELCPCNWEKGQETLEG' A
#
# COMPACT_ATOMS: atom_id res chain seq x y z
N GLY A 1 5.89 15.02 8.71
CA GLY A 1 6.00 13.92 7.74
C GLY A 1 6.55 12.71 8.46
N ILE A 2 5.78 11.63 8.54
CA ILE A 2 6.17 10.36 9.16
C ILE A 2 6.23 9.31 8.05
N VAL A 3 7.29 8.52 7.99
CA VAL A 3 7.42 7.44 6.99
C VAL A 3 6.48 6.30 7.38
N ARG A 4 5.60 5.89 6.46
CA ARG A 4 4.59 4.83 6.67
C ARG A 4 4.79 3.59 5.80
N TRP A 5 5.64 3.68 4.77
CA TRP A 5 5.97 2.57 3.89
C TRP A 5 7.35 2.77 3.27
N VAL A 6 8.09 1.67 3.11
CA VAL A 6 9.40 1.63 2.48
C VAL A 6 9.47 0.39 1.61
N CYS A 7 9.95 0.55 0.38
CA CYS A 7 10.25 -0.54 -0.54
C CYS A 7 11.62 -0.28 -1.18
N VAL A 8 12.50 -1.28 -1.11
CA VAL A 8 13.87 -1.20 -1.62
C VAL A 8 14.11 -2.41 -2.51
N ASN A 9 14.55 -2.15 -3.75
CA ASN A 9 14.90 -3.16 -4.72
C ASN A 9 16.37 -2.98 -5.12
N ASP A 10 17.03 -4.07 -5.51
CA ASP A 10 18.37 -4.00 -6.11
C ASP A 10 18.32 -3.36 -7.51
N LEU A 11 19.47 -2.94 -8.04
CA LEU A 11 19.61 -2.14 -9.26
C LEU A 11 18.99 -2.80 -10.51
N SER A 12 18.94 -4.12 -10.57
CA SER A 12 18.42 -4.89 -11.70
C SER A 12 16.92 -5.17 -11.64
N VAL A 13 16.23 -4.79 -10.55
CA VAL A 13 14.83 -5.15 -10.32
C VAL A 13 13.94 -3.90 -10.25
N GLY A 14 13.09 -3.73 -11.26
CA GLY A 14 12.10 -2.67 -11.30
C GLY A 14 11.10 -2.74 -10.16
N ARG A 15 10.54 -1.59 -9.77
CA ARG A 15 9.42 -1.49 -8.82
C ARG A 15 8.10 -1.65 -9.56
N ASN A 16 7.05 -2.04 -8.83
CA ASN A 16 5.69 -2.09 -9.35
C ASN A 16 4.93 -0.80 -9.00
N VAL A 17 4.64 0.03 -9.99
CA VAL A 17 3.90 1.30 -9.79
C VAL A 17 2.49 1.06 -9.25
N LYS A 18 1.83 -0.04 -9.64
CA LYS A 18 0.48 -0.36 -9.14
C LYS A 18 0.50 -0.62 -7.63
N GLU A 19 1.57 -1.24 -7.12
CA GLU A 19 1.73 -1.50 -5.69
C GLU A 19 1.97 -0.22 -4.89
N VAL A 20 2.76 0.71 -5.45
CA VAL A 20 2.97 2.04 -4.83
C VAL A 20 1.63 2.76 -4.67
N LEU A 21 0.78 2.75 -5.71
CA LEU A 21 -0.55 3.36 -5.66
C LEU A 21 -1.48 2.63 -4.71
N ARG A 22 -1.48 1.28 -4.71
CA ARG A 22 -2.29 0.47 -3.80
C ARG A 22 -1.98 0.77 -2.34
N VAL A 23 -0.70 0.85 -1.98
CA VAL A 23 -0.27 1.20 -0.63
C VAL A 23 -0.60 2.65 -0.30
N LEU A 24 -0.45 3.58 -1.25
CA LEU A 24 -0.83 4.98 -1.05
C LEU A 24 -2.33 5.13 -0.77
N ASP A 25 -3.20 4.51 -1.57
CA ASP A 25 -4.64 4.51 -1.35
C ASP A 25 -4.99 3.89 0.01
N GLY A 26 -4.37 2.76 0.36
CA GLY A 26 -4.60 2.08 1.65
C GLY A 26 -4.15 2.91 2.86
N LEU A 27 -3.04 3.64 2.74
CA LEU A 27 -2.57 4.55 3.80
C LEU A 27 -3.46 5.78 3.98
N GLN A 28 -4.30 6.12 3.01
CA GLN A 28 -5.22 7.25 3.05
C GLN A 28 -6.62 6.90 3.58
N THR A 29 -6.91 5.61 3.84
CA THR A 29 -8.23 5.20 4.36
C THR A 29 -8.40 5.48 5.85
N ASP A 30 -7.30 5.55 6.61
CA ASP A 30 -7.28 5.52 8.09
C ASP A 30 -7.93 4.25 8.72
N GLU A 31 -8.19 3.21 7.92
CA GLU A 31 -8.85 1.96 8.31
C GLU A 31 -7.90 0.73 8.27
N LEU A 32 -8.36 -0.41 8.78
CA LEU A 32 -7.64 -1.68 8.69
C LEU A 32 -7.83 -2.33 7.31
N CYS A 33 -6.85 -2.16 6.41
CA CYS A 33 -6.86 -2.81 5.09
C CYS A 33 -6.38 -4.28 5.16
N PRO A 34 -7.15 -5.27 4.67
CA PRO A 34 -6.71 -6.67 4.58
C PRO A 34 -5.53 -6.87 3.60
N CYS A 35 -4.95 -8.07 3.61
CA CYS A 35 -3.91 -8.45 2.64
C CYS A 35 -4.42 -8.30 1.20
N ASN A 36 -3.56 -7.76 0.32
CA ASN A 36 -3.88 -7.48 -1.09
C ASN A 36 -5.07 -6.53 -1.29
N TRP A 37 -5.47 -5.76 -0.28
CA TRP A 37 -6.57 -4.80 -0.41
C TRP A 37 -6.31 -3.82 -1.57
N GLU A 38 -7.35 -3.58 -2.36
CA GLU A 38 -7.40 -2.56 -3.41
C GLU A 38 -8.54 -1.59 -3.14
N LYS A 39 -8.41 -0.37 -3.66
CA LYS A 39 -9.39 0.69 -3.48
C LYS A 39 -10.80 0.25 -3.90
N GLY A 40 -11.75 0.44 -2.98
CA GLY A 40 -13.16 0.04 -3.16
C GLY A 40 -13.51 -1.33 -2.59
N GLN A 41 -12.53 -2.11 -2.12
CA GLN A 41 -12.78 -3.33 -1.36
C GLN A 41 -13.12 -3.02 0.11
N GLU A 42 -13.83 -3.94 0.75
CA GLU A 42 -14.16 -3.86 2.17
C GLU A 42 -12.90 -3.85 3.04
N THR A 43 -12.92 -3.03 4.08
CA THR A 43 -11.92 -3.00 5.14
C THR A 43 -12.33 -3.95 6.27
N LEU A 44 -11.38 -4.25 7.15
CA LEU A 44 -11.64 -5.03 8.35
C LEU A 44 -12.22 -4.13 9.44
N GLU A 45 -13.15 -4.67 10.23
CA GLU A 45 -13.59 -4.03 11.47
C GLU A 45 -12.50 -4.19 12.54
N GLY A 46 -12.19 -3.09 13.23
CA GLY A 46 -11.17 -3.00 14.29
C GLY A 46 -11.77 -2.80 15.68
#